data_AF-A0A967VSS7-F1
#
_entry.id   AF-A0A967VSS7-F1
#
_cell.length_a   1.000
_cell.length_b   1.000
_cell.length_c   1.000
_cell.angle_alpha   90.00
_cell.angle_beta   90.00
_cell.angle_gamma   90.00
#
_symmetry.space_group_name_H-M   'P 1'
#
loop_
_entity.id
_entity.type
_entity.pdbx_description
1 polymer ?
#
loop_
_entity_poly.entity_id
_entity_poly.type
_entity_poly.pdbx_seq_one_letter_code
_entity_poly.pdbx_strand_id
1 'polypeptide(L)' 'MRDVLDRLVDWWNEGHPVAIGTVVRTWKSAPRQAGAAMLVGPGGEVVGSVSGGCVESAV' A
#
# COMPACT_ATOMS: atom_id res chain seq x y z
N MET A 1 -1.48 -7.94 1.85
CA MET A 1 -2.79 -7.28 1.96
C MET A 1 -3.34 -7.25 3.39
N ARG A 2 -3.39 -8.37 4.14
CA ARG A 2 -3.92 -8.36 5.52
C ARG A 2 -3.21 -7.36 6.45
N ASP A 3 -1.92 -7.19 6.22
CA ASP A 3 -0.99 -6.29 6.89
C ASP A 3 -1.34 -4.79 6.80
N VAL A 4 -2.20 -4.36 5.87
CA VAL A 4 -2.60 -2.95 5.75
C VAL A 4 -4.07 -2.71 6.11
N LEU A 5 -4.89 -3.76 6.23
CA LEU A 5 -6.34 -3.61 6.39
C LEU A 5 -6.75 -2.92 7.68
N ASP A 6 -6.09 -3.25 8.80
CA ASP A 6 -6.43 -2.66 10.09
C ASP A 6 -6.26 -1.13 10.04
N ARG A 7 -5.13 -0.66 9.48
CA ARG A 7 -4.86 0.77 9.36
C ARG A 7 -5.75 1.48 8.32
N LEU A 8 -6.10 0.79 7.24
CA LEU A 8 -7.10 1.30 6.28
C LEU A 8 -8.45 1.54 6.98
N VAL A 9 -8.91 0.57 7.78
CA VAL A 9 -10.19 0.66 8.48
C VAL A 9 -10.17 1.77 9.51
N ASP A 10 -9.08 1.92 10.26
CA ASP A 10 -8.92 3.00 11.24
C ASP A 10 -9.09 4.38 10.57
N TRP A 11 -8.28 4.67 9.55
CA TRP A 11 -8.34 5.95 8.84
C TRP A 11 -9.68 6.19 8.15
N TRP A 12 -10.24 5.15 7.53
CA TRP A 12 -11.54 5.24 6.89
C TRP A 12 -12.65 5.62 7.89
N ASN A 13 -12.66 4.99 9.06
CA ASN A 13 -13.65 5.27 10.11
C ASN A 13 -13.47 6.66 10.73
N GLU A 14 -12.25 7.17 10.77
CA GLU A 14 -11.94 8.54 11.20
C GLU A 14 -12.29 9.60 10.13
N GLY A 15 -12.72 9.19 8.94
CA GLY A 15 -13.07 10.09 7.84
C GLY A 15 -11.85 10.69 7.13
N HIS A 16 -10.68 10.09 7.31
CA HIS A 16 -9.45 10.54 6.68
C HIS A 16 -9.41 10.16 5.18
N PRO A 17 -8.92 11.05 4.30
CA PRO A 17 -8.61 10.66 2.93
C PRO A 17 -7.45 9.66 2.93
N VAL A 18 -7.64 8.54 2.25
CA VAL A 18 -6.67 7.44 2.17
C VAL A 18 -6.62 6.92 0.74
N ALA A 19 -5.41 6.60 0.27
CA ALA A 19 -5.18 5.93 -1.01
C ALA A 19 -4.61 4.52 -0.78
N ILE A 20 -4.98 3.58 -1.66
CA ILE A 20 -4.45 2.23 -1.68
C ILE A 20 -3.88 1.89 -3.05
N GLY A 21 -2.62 1.46 -3.08
CA GLY A 21 -1.97 0.85 -4.23
C GLY A 21 -1.88 -0.65 -4.05
N THR A 22 -2.30 -1.43 -5.05
CA THR A 22 -2.19 -2.90 -5.02
C THR A 22 -1.46 -3.41 -6.25
N VAL A 23 -0.51 -4.32 -6.06
CA VAL A 23 0.16 -5.02 -7.15
C VAL A 23 -0.83 -5.96 -7.81
N VAL A 24 -1.31 -5.59 -9.00
CA VAL A 24 -2.27 -6.42 -9.78
C VAL A 24 -1.58 -7.55 -10.56
N ARG A 25 -0.31 -7.35 -10.94
CA ARG A 25 0.50 -8.32 -11.68
C ARG A 25 1.98 -7.97 -11.54
N THR A 26 2.84 -8.98 -11.67
CA THR A 26 4.29 -8.80 -11.78
C THR A 26 4.85 -9.60 -12.97
N TRP A 27 6.05 -9.23 -13.40
CA TRP A 27 6.80 -9.98 -14.42
C TRP A 27 8.23 -10.21 -13.91
N LYS A 28 8.79 -11.39 -14.22
CA LYS A 28 10.12 -11.81 -13.75
C LYS A 28 10.22 -11.74 -12.21
N SER A 29 11.40 -11.43 -11.70
CA SER A 29 11.75 -11.47 -10.28
C SER A 29 11.35 -10.19 -9.54
N ALA A 30 10.06 -9.86 -9.49
CA ALA A 30 9.59 -8.72 -8.70
C ALA A 30 9.68 -9.03 -7.19
N PRO A 31 10.13 -8.09 -6.33
CA PRO A 31 10.35 -8.40 -4.91
C PRO A 31 9.06 -8.57 -4.10
N ARG A 32 7.94 -8.03 -4.60
CA ARG A 32 6.60 -8.25 -4.05
C ARG A 32 5.74 -9.01 -5.04
N GLN A 33 4.89 -9.89 -4.55
CA GLN A 33 3.96 -10.68 -5.35
C GLN A 33 2.67 -9.90 -5.65
N ALA A 34 1.89 -10.39 -6.61
CA ALA A 34 0.53 -9.89 -6.81
C ALA A 34 -0.29 -9.96 -5.51
N GLY A 35 -1.07 -8.92 -5.22
CA GLY A 35 -1.80 -8.74 -3.97
C GLY A 35 -1.00 -8.07 -2.84
N ALA A 36 0.29 -7.77 -3.03
CA ALA A 36 0.99 -6.83 -2.16
C ALA A 36 0.33 -5.44 -2.26
N ALA A 37 0.24 -4.74 -1.14
CA ALA A 37 -0.49 -3.48 -1.05
C ALA A 37 0.30 -2.45 -0.23
N MET A 38 0.06 -1.19 -0.54
CA MET A 38 0.58 -0.02 0.15
C MET A 38 -0.55 0.98 0.35
N LEU A 39 -0.60 1.59 1.53
CA LEU A 39 -1.50 2.69 1.85
C LEU A 39 -0.73 3.99 1.93
N VAL A 40 -1.39 5.08 1.53
CA VAL A 40 -0.96 6.44 1.83
C VAL A 40 -2.09 7.13 2.59
N GLY A 41 -1.83 7.49 3.83
CA GLY A 41 -2.77 8.13 4.73
C GLY A 41 -2.50 9.63 4.92
N PRO A 42 -3.17 10.25 5.90
CA PRO A 42 -2.97 11.65 6.27
C PRO A 42 -1.49 12.00 6.52
N GLY A 43 -1.09 13.20 6.11
CA GLY A 43 0.28 13.67 6.30
C GLY A 43 1.34 12.91 5.49
N GLY A 44 0.93 12.03 4.57
CA GLY A 44 1.84 11.22 3.76
C GLY A 44 2.37 9.98 4.49
N GLU A 45 1.69 9.53 5.55
CA GLU A 45 2.06 8.28 6.22
C GLU A 45 1.89 7.08 5.27
N VAL A 46 2.92 6.24 5.17
CA VAL A 46 2.95 5.08 4.27
C VAL A 46 2.98 3.78 5.07
N VAL A 47 2.10 2.85 4.74
CA VAL A 47 2.02 1.51 5.37
C VAL A 47 1.99 0.43 4.30
N GLY A 48 2.76 -0.63 4.48
CA GLY A 48 2.89 -1.70 3.48
C GLY A 48 3.92 -1.35 2.40
N SER A 49 3.92 -2.11 1.30
CA SER A 49 4.90 -1.95 0.21
C SER A 49 4.47 -2.72 -1.03
N VAL A 50 4.71 -2.12 -2.20
CA VAL A 50 4.45 -2.72 -3.53
C VAL A 50 5.71 -3.19 -4.24
N SER A 51 6.91 -2.81 -3.79
CA SER A 51 8.16 -3.22 -4.44
C SER A 51 9.31 -3.57 -3.51
N GLY A 52 9.28 -3.12 -2.24
CA GLY A 52 10.36 -3.28 -1.28
C GLY A 52 11.31 -2.09 -1.20
N GLY A 53 10.96 -0.94 -1.76
CA GLY A 53 11.67 0.34 -1.61
C GLY A 53 12.09 1.03 -2.91
N CYS A 54 11.97 0.38 -4.07
CA CYS A 54 12.47 0.93 -5.33
C CYS A 54 11.53 1.90 -6.05
N VAL A 55 10.21 1.76 -5.89
CA VAL A 55 9.22 2.56 -6.66
C VAL A 55 8.09 3.14 -5.80
N GLU A 56 8.21 3.05 -4.47
CA GLU A 56 7.20 3.50 -3.52
C GLU A 56 6.90 5.00 -3.64
N SER A 57 7.87 5.83 -4.02
CA SER A 57 7.68 7.27 -4.25
C SER A 57 7.07 7.63 -5.60
N ALA A 58 7.02 6.68 -6.54
CA ALA A 58 6.45 6.85 -7.86
C ALA A 58 4.98 6.39 -7.94
N VAL A 59 4.50 5.72 -6.89
CA VAL A 59 3.15 5.13 -6.79
C VAL A 59 2.28 5.97 -5.89
#